data_AF-A0A9W5TWE1-F1
#
_entry.id   AF-A0A9W5TWE1-F1
#
_cell.length_a   1.000
_cell.length_b   1.000
_cell.length_c   1.000
_cell.angle_alpha   90.00
_cell.angle_beta   90.00
_cell.angle_gamma   90.00
#
_symmetry.space_group_name_H-M   'P 1'
#
loop_
_entity.id
_entity.type
_entity.pdbx_description
1 polymer ?
#
loop_
_entity_poly.entity_id
_entity_poly.type
_entity_poly.pdbx_seq_one_letter_code
_entity_poly.pdbx_strand_id
1 'polypeptide(L)'
;MSTNPKLPLTRDEKARLQKAKIKISEIHSLSTNQLAQILNISEDRSLVVKALAEFQTVPSIGHKLAEKLVNVLKIYSLQEIKDKNGAILFDS
;
A
#
# COMPACT_ATOMS: atom_id res chain seq x y z
N MET A 1 14.47 5.67 10.99
CA MET A 1 14.45 6.09 9.58
C MET A 1 13.04 5.84 9.04
N SER A 2 12.19 6.86 8.97
CA SER A 2 10.82 6.72 8.44
C SER A 2 10.88 6.70 6.91
N THR A 3 10.93 5.51 6.33
CA THR A 3 10.88 5.29 4.89
C THR A 3 9.47 5.62 4.40
N ASN A 4 9.32 6.75 3.70
CA ASN A 4 8.05 7.06 3.05
C ASN A 4 7.80 6.05 1.93
N PRO A 5 6.67 5.30 1.95
CA PRO A 5 6.36 4.38 0.88
C PRO A 5 6.20 5.14 -0.44
N LYS A 6 6.80 4.63 -1.51
CA LYS A 6 6.55 5.13 -2.86
C LYS A 6 5.20 4.58 -3.31
N LEU A 7 4.21 5.46 -3.29
CA LEU A 7 2.85 5.14 -3.72
C LEU A 7 2.55 5.89 -5.03
N PRO A 8 1.90 5.25 -6.01
CA PRO A 8 1.48 5.87 -7.27
C PRO A 8 0.25 6.76 -7.07
N LEU A 9 0.37 7.76 -6.20
CA LEU A 9 -0.67 8.73 -5.93
C LEU A 9 -0.62 9.88 -6.93
N THR A 10 -1.78 10.22 -7.47
CA THR A 10 -2.04 11.41 -8.30
C THR A 10 -1.84 12.69 -7.48
N ARG A 11 -1.72 13.83 -8.19
CA ARG A 11 -1.58 15.14 -7.54
C ARG A 11 -2.79 15.46 -6.65
N ASP A 12 -3.99 15.10 -7.11
CA ASP A 12 -5.24 15.33 -6.37
C ASP A 12 -5.32 14.49 -5.09
N GLU A 13 -4.94 13.20 -5.15
CA GLU A 13 -4.87 12.33 -3.97
C GLU A 13 -3.87 12.86 -2.94
N LYS A 14 -2.68 13.31 -3.39
CA LYS A 14 -1.69 13.93 -2.49
C LYS A 14 -2.22 15.21 -1.84
N ALA A 15 -2.92 16.05 -2.60
CA ALA A 15 -3.52 17.27 -2.05
C ALA A 15 -4.58 16.93 -0.98
N ARG A 16 -5.37 15.86 -1.18
CA ARG A 16 -6.36 15.39 -0.20
C ARG A 16 -5.72 14.86 1.08
N LEU A 17 -4.65 14.08 0.99
CA LEU A 17 -3.88 13.64 2.18
C LEU A 17 -3.34 14.83 2.98
N GLN A 18 -2.78 15.84 2.28
CA GLN A 18 -2.30 17.05 2.94
C GLN A 18 -3.43 17.82 3.64
N LYS A 19 -4.60 17.97 3.00
CA LYS A 19 -5.79 18.57 3.61
C LYS A 19 -6.25 17.80 4.85
N ALA A 20 -6.17 16.47 4.81
CA ALA A 20 -6.46 15.61 5.95
C ALA A 20 -5.33 15.57 7.00
N LYS A 21 -4.20 16.25 6.77
CA LYS A 21 -2.98 16.25 7.61
C LYS A 21 -2.39 14.85 7.83
N ILE A 22 -2.58 13.96 6.87
CA ILE A 22 -2.10 12.57 6.92
C ILE A 22 -0.80 12.47 6.12
N LYS A 23 0.22 11.86 6.72
CA LYS A 23 1.48 11.58 6.02
C LYS A 23 1.36 10.32 5.18
N ILE A 24 2.13 10.25 4.09
CA ILE A 24 2.22 9.05 3.24
C ILE A 24 2.70 7.84 4.06
N SER A 25 3.59 8.06 5.03
CA SER A 25 4.02 7.03 5.98
C SER A 25 2.90 6.49 6.86
N GLU A 26 1.80 7.22 7.07
CA GLU A 26 0.70 6.80 7.95
C GLU A 26 -0.42 6.06 7.20
N ILE A 27 -0.35 5.99 5.87
CA ILE A 27 -1.36 5.34 5.03
C ILE A 27 -1.55 3.86 5.41
N HIS A 28 -0.48 3.15 5.78
CA HIS A 28 -0.56 1.76 6.21
C HIS A 28 -1.38 1.56 7.50
N SER A 29 -1.44 2.59 8.34
CA SER A 29 -2.20 2.57 9.61
C SER A 29 -3.69 2.88 9.41
N LEU A 30 -4.09 3.35 8.23
CA LEU A 30 -5.47 3.66 7.91
C LEU A 30 -6.19 2.43 7.37
N SER A 31 -7.50 2.36 7.65
CA SER A 31 -8.37 1.37 6.99
C SER A 31 -8.60 1.75 5.53
N THR A 32 -8.92 0.75 4.70
CA THR A 32 -9.31 0.95 3.29
C THR A 32 -10.47 1.93 3.18
N ASN A 33 -11.46 1.79 4.05
CA ASN A 33 -12.65 2.63 4.06
C ASN A 33 -12.31 4.11 4.36
N GLN A 34 -11.45 4.36 5.35
CA GLN A 34 -10.93 5.71 5.61
C GLN A 34 -10.16 6.26 4.42
N LEU A 35 -9.28 5.46 3.80
CA LEU A 35 -8.53 5.87 2.62
C LEU A 35 -9.45 6.21 1.44
N ALA A 36 -10.47 5.41 1.19
CA ALA A 36 -11.48 5.66 0.15
C ALA A 36 -12.17 7.01 0.38
N GLN A 37 -12.57 7.31 1.61
CA GLN A 37 -13.22 8.58 1.98
C GLN A 37 -12.26 9.78 1.87
N ILE A 38 -11.06 9.67 2.45
CA ILE A 38 -10.06 10.76 2.43
C ILE A 38 -9.60 11.07 1.02
N LEU A 39 -9.26 10.03 0.25
CA LEU A 39 -8.75 10.16 -1.11
C LEU A 39 -9.86 10.30 -2.14
N ASN A 40 -11.14 10.19 -1.76
CA ASN A 40 -12.29 10.20 -2.65
C ASN A 40 -12.07 9.28 -3.86
N ILE A 41 -11.75 8.01 -3.58
CA ILE A 41 -11.47 6.95 -4.55
C ILE A 41 -12.36 5.74 -4.29
N SER A 42 -12.45 4.83 -5.26
CA SER A 42 -13.15 3.56 -5.07
C SER A 42 -12.50 2.70 -3.99
N GLU A 43 -13.30 1.82 -3.35
CA GLU A 43 -12.78 0.87 -2.36
C GLU A 43 -11.68 -0.01 -2.94
N ASP A 44 -11.82 -0.50 -4.17
CA ASP A 44 -10.80 -1.29 -4.86
C ASP A 44 -9.47 -0.54 -4.98
N ARG A 45 -9.52 0.75 -5.36
CA ARG A 45 -8.32 1.60 -5.43
C ARG A 45 -7.73 1.84 -4.05
N SER A 46 -8.57 2.04 -3.03
CA SER A 46 -8.12 2.22 -1.65
C SER A 46 -7.41 0.99 -1.10
N LEU A 47 -7.89 -0.21 -1.48
CA LEU A 47 -7.30 -1.50 -1.15
C LEU A 47 -5.89 -1.60 -1.75
N VAL A 48 -5.74 -1.28 -3.03
CA VAL A 48 -4.45 -1.25 -3.73
C VAL A 48 -3.46 -0.31 -3.03
N VAL A 49 -3.88 0.93 -2.75
CA VAL A 49 -3.01 1.94 -2.10
C VAL A 49 -2.60 1.50 -0.70
N LYS A 50 -3.53 0.97 0.09
CA LYS A 50 -3.26 0.45 1.44
C LYS A 50 -2.27 -0.71 1.37
N ALA A 51 -2.52 -1.69 0.49
CA ALA A 51 -1.66 -2.85 0.32
C ALA A 51 -0.23 -2.45 -0.05
N LEU A 52 -0.07 -1.55 -1.03
CA LEU A 52 1.24 -1.02 -1.42
C LEU A 52 1.97 -0.33 -0.27
N ALA A 53 1.25 0.42 0.57
CA ALA A 53 1.82 1.09 1.73
C ALA A 53 2.23 0.07 2.80
N GLU A 54 1.35 -0.88 3.10
CA GLU A 54 1.54 -1.95 4.07
C GLU A 54 2.76 -2.82 3.69
N PHE A 55 2.87 -3.25 2.44
CA PHE A 55 4.03 -4.02 1.98
C PHE A 55 5.34 -3.24 2.13
N GLN A 56 5.35 -1.96 1.78
CA GLN A 56 6.53 -1.10 1.90
C GLN A 56 6.89 -0.72 3.34
N THR A 57 6.08 -1.09 4.34
CA THR A 57 6.51 -1.02 5.75
C THR A 57 7.54 -2.08 6.09
N VAL A 58 7.56 -3.19 5.35
CA VAL A 58 8.54 -4.25 5.53
C VAL A 58 9.85 -3.83 4.87
N PRO A 59 10.97 -3.72 5.60
CA PRO A 59 12.24 -3.24 5.04
C PRO A 59 12.74 -4.03 3.83
N SER A 60 12.43 -5.32 3.77
CA SER A 60 12.79 -6.22 2.67
C SER A 60 11.91 -6.07 1.42
N ILE A 61 10.77 -5.37 1.52
CA ILE A 61 9.81 -5.21 0.43
C ILE A 61 9.90 -3.77 -0.11
N GLY A 62 10.68 -3.60 -1.17
CA GLY A 62 10.74 -2.34 -1.90
C GLY A 62 9.49 -2.07 -2.75
N HIS A 63 9.36 -0.84 -3.25
CA HIS A 63 8.26 -0.40 -4.12
C HIS A 63 7.99 -1.34 -5.32
N LYS A 64 9.03 -1.81 -6.02
CA LYS A 64 8.89 -2.73 -7.16
C LYS A 64 8.24 -4.06 -6.77
N LEU A 65 8.63 -4.60 -5.62
CA LEU A 65 8.11 -5.86 -5.12
C LEU A 65 6.66 -5.69 -4.63
N ALA A 66 6.38 -4.59 -3.92
CA ALA A 66 5.02 -4.24 -3.51
C ALA A 66 4.08 -4.12 -4.72
N GLU A 67 4.52 -3.47 -5.80
CA GLU A 67 3.74 -3.41 -7.05
C GLU A 67 3.50 -4.79 -7.66
N LYS A 68 4.50 -5.68 -7.66
CA LYS A 68 4.32 -7.05 -8.14
C LYS A 68 3.29 -7.81 -7.29
N LEU A 69 3.37 -7.70 -5.96
CA LEU A 69 2.44 -8.35 -5.03
C LEU A 69 0.99 -7.91 -5.27
N VAL A 70 0.76 -6.60 -5.41
CA VAL A 70 -0.59 -6.06 -5.56
C VAL A 70 -1.12 -6.19 -6.99
N ASN A 71 -0.31 -5.82 -7.99
CA ASN A 71 -0.80 -5.73 -9.38
C ASN A 71 -0.78 -7.08 -10.11
N VAL A 72 0.26 -7.90 -9.88
CA VAL A 72 0.46 -9.18 -10.57
C VAL A 72 -0.13 -10.33 -9.77
N LEU A 73 0.22 -10.43 -8.48
CA LEU A 73 -0.20 -11.55 -7.63
C LEU A 73 -1.57 -11.34 -6.99
N LYS A 74 -2.13 -10.13 -7.09
CA LYS A 74 -3.43 -9.74 -6.51
C LYS A 74 -3.50 -10.03 -5.01
N ILE A 75 -2.38 -9.83 -4.31
CA ILE A 75 -2.26 -9.96 -2.86
C ILE A 75 -2.38 -8.58 -2.25
N TYR A 76 -3.32 -8.40 -1.32
CA TYR A 76 -3.65 -7.08 -0.77
C TYR A 76 -3.34 -6.92 0.71
N SER A 77 -2.84 -7.97 1.36
CA SER A 77 -2.50 -7.97 2.78
C SER A 77 -1.22 -8.76 3.08
N LEU A 78 -0.51 -8.40 4.15
CA LEU A 78 0.64 -9.19 4.61
C LEU A 78 0.22 -10.58 5.13
N GLN A 79 -1.03 -10.74 5.59
CA GLN A 79 -1.55 -12.04 6.03
C GLN A 79 -1.61 -13.05 4.89
N GLU A 80 -2.07 -12.64 3.71
CA GLU A 80 -2.11 -13.51 2.52
C GLU A 80 -0.70 -13.99 2.10
N ILE A 81 0.34 -13.17 2.33
CA ILE A 81 1.73 -13.57 2.08
C ILE A 81 2.22 -14.54 3.15
N LYS A 82 1.82 -14.36 4.42
CA LYS A 82 2.17 -15.29 5.50
C LYS A 82 1.56 -16.66 5.30
N ASP A 83 0.32 -16.74 4.83
CA ASP A 83 -0.35 -18.01 4.51
C ASP A 83 0.24 -18.68 3.27
N LYS A 84 0.64 -17.90 2.27
CA LYS A 84 1.35 -18.39 1.09
C LYS A 84 2.85 -18.41 1.36
N ASN A 85 3.32 -19.39 2.13
CA ASN A 85 4.74 -19.78 2.32
C ASN A 85 5.72 -18.85 1.60
N GLY A 86 6.18 -17.80 2.29
CA GLY A 86 6.96 -16.70 1.72
C GLY A 86 8.24 -17.11 0.98
N ALA A 87 8.65 -18.38 1.05
CA ALA A 87 9.75 -18.96 0.29
C ALA A 87 9.46 -19.11 -1.22
N ILE A 88 8.19 -19.21 -1.65
CA ILE A 88 7.85 -19.50 -3.05
C ILE A 88 7.78 -18.21 -3.91
N LEU A 89 7.58 -17.05 -3.27
CA LEU A 89 7.38 -15.77 -3.99
C LEU A 89 8.68 -15.09 -4.45
N PHE A 90 9.83 -15.53 -3.94
CA PHE A 90 11.14 -14.90 -4.20
C PHE A 90 12.09 -15.78 -5.04
N ASP A 91 11.68 -16.98 -5.42
CA ASP A 91 12.52 -17.88 -6.22
C ASP A 91 12.12 -17.78 -7.70
N SER A 92 12.91 -17.01 -8.46
CA SER A 92 13.30 -17.18 -9.88
C SER A 92 13.97 -15.91 -10.41
#